data_AF-U6SIC4-F1
#
_entry.id   AF-U6SIC4-F1
#
_cell.length_a   1.000
_cell.length_b   1.000
_cell.length_c   1.000
_cell.angle_alpha   90.00
_cell.angle_beta   90.00
_cell.angle_gamma   90.00
#
_symmetry.space_group_name_H-M   'P 1'
#
loop_
_entity.id
_entity.type
_entity.pdbx_description
1 polymer ?
#
loop_
_entity_poly.entity_id
_entity_poly.type
_entity_poly.pdbx_seq_one_letter_code
_entity_poly.pdbx_strand_id
1 'polypeptide(L)' 'MLRPIREKQIELEIVSIDQLVPEDHLLRKIDASIDFNFIYDRVKSFYSQDNGRPPIDPVML' A
#
# COMPACT_ATOMS: atom_id res chain seq x y z
N MET A 1 -26.71 34.90 -16.78
CA MET A 1 -27.58 33.78 -16.37
C MET A 1 -26.97 33.13 -15.13
N LEU A 2 -27.72 33.06 -14.03
CA LEU A 2 -27.28 32.40 -12.80
C LEU A 2 -27.27 30.88 -13.06
N ARG A 3 -26.12 30.23 -12.92
CA ARG A 3 -26.06 28.76 -12.98
C ARG A 3 -26.51 28.21 -11.63
N PRO A 4 -27.45 27.26 -11.58
CA PRO A 4 -27.79 26.59 -10.33
C PRO A 4 -26.55 25.86 -9.81
N ILE A 5 -26.31 25.97 -8.51
CA ILE A 5 -25.29 25.17 -7.82
C ILE A 5 -25.73 23.72 -7.98
N ARG A 6 -25.04 22.96 -8.82
CA ARG A 6 -25.25 21.52 -8.91
C ARG A 6 -24.63 20.92 -7.66
N GLU A 7 -25.39 20.12 -6.93
CA GLU A 7 -24.79 19.25 -5.90
C GLU A 7 -23.68 18.45 -6.56
N LYS A 8 -22.49 18.41 -5.95
CA LYS A 8 -21.43 17.54 -6.45
C LYS A 8 -21.95 16.11 -6.39
N GLN A 9 -22.12 15.47 -7.54
CA GLN A 9 -22.29 14.02 -7.58
C GLN A 9 -21.00 13.43 -7.00
N ILE A 10 -21.13 12.80 -5.84
CA ILE A 10 -20.06 12.04 -5.21
C ILE A 10 -20.35 10.59 -5.53
N GLU A 11 -19.54 10.01 -6.41
CA GLU A 11 -19.48 8.56 -6.62
C GLU A 11 -18.30 8.03 -5.79
N LEU A 12 -18.55 6.99 -5.01
CA LEU A 12 -17.52 6.34 -4.20
C LEU A 12 -16.91 5.20 -5.02
N GLU A 13 -15.60 5.25 -5.22
CA GLU A 13 -14.84 4.17 -5.82
C GLU A 13 -13.92 3.56 -4.77
N ILE A 14 -13.95 2.23 -4.65
CA ILE A 14 -13.06 1.48 -3.76
C ILE A 14 -12.05 0.75 -4.65
N VAL A 15 -10.81 1.22 -4.64
CA VAL A 15 -9.69 0.60 -5.34
C VAL A 15 -8.65 0.14 -4.33
N SER A 16 -8.08 -1.04 -4.56
CA SER A 16 -6.84 -1.41 -3.85
C SER A 16 -5.65 -0.78 -4.55
N ILE A 17 -4.63 -0.39 -3.79
CA ILE A 17 -3.41 0.20 -4.35
C ILE A 17 -2.71 -0.81 -5.29
N ASP A 18 -2.75 -2.10 -4.95
CA ASP A 18 -2.18 -3.17 -5.76
C ASP A 18 -2.79 -3.23 -7.17
N GLN A 19 -4.11 -3.07 -7.28
CA GLN A 19 -4.82 -3.05 -8.57
C GLN A 19 -4.43 -1.89 -9.48
N LEU A 20 -3.85 -0.82 -8.93
CA LEU A 20 -3.37 0.31 -9.73
C LEU A 20 -1.98 0.04 -10.34
N VAL A 21 -1.29 -1.01 -9.89
CA VAL A 21 0.04 -1.40 -10.38
C VAL A 21 -0.11 -2.38 -11.55
N PRO A 22 0.37 -2.05 -12.77
CA PRO A 22 0.28 -2.93 -13.92
C PRO A 22 0.89 -4.32 -13.67
N GLU A 23 0.30 -5.37 -14.27
CA GLU A 23 0.78 -6.75 -14.07
C GLU A 23 2.21 -6.98 -14.56
N ASP A 24 2.64 -6.27 -15.59
CA ASP A 24 3.99 -6.38 -16.16
C ASP A 24 5.01 -5.46 -15.49
N HIS A 25 4.61 -4.76 -14.43
CA HIS A 25 5.45 -3.80 -13.71
C HIS A 25 6.69 -4.47 -13.10
N LEU A 26 7.81 -3.75 -13.13
CA LEU A 26 9.11 -4.26 -12.66
C LEU A 26 9.07 -4.73 -11.20
N LEU A 27 8.38 -3.98 -10.31
CA LEU A 27 8.30 -4.34 -8.89
C LEU A 27 7.61 -5.69 -8.65
N ARG A 28 6.58 -6.05 -9.43
CA ARG A 28 5.93 -7.38 -9.36
C ARG A 28 6.91 -8.49 -9.74
N LYS A 29 7.76 -8.24 -10.73
CA LYS A 29 8.80 -9.20 -11.16
C LYS A 29 9.90 -9.35 -10.10
N ILE A 30 10.28 -8.26 -9.43
CA ILE A 30 11.25 -8.28 -8.34
C ILE A 30 10.69 -9.05 -7.14
N ASP A 31 9.44 -8.76 -6.74
CA ASP A 31 8.74 -9.47 -5.66
C ASP A 31 8.70 -10.97 -5.89
N ALA A 32 8.35 -11.39 -7.11
CA ALA A 32 8.31 -12.80 -7.49
C ALA A 32 9.69 -13.47 -7.53
N SER A 33 10.79 -12.71 -7.56
CA SER A 33 12.14 -13.23 -7.74
C SER A 33 13.00 -13.20 -6.47
N ILE A 34 12.62 -12.41 -5.47
CA ILE A 34 13.42 -12.18 -4.26
C ILE A 34 12.59 -12.48 -3.02
N ASP A 35 13.09 -13.39 -2.18
CA ASP A 35 12.53 -13.59 -0.85
C ASP A 35 13.01 -12.46 0.08
N PHE A 36 12.11 -11.53 0.41
CA PHE A 36 12.38 -10.39 1.29
C PHE A 36 12.26 -10.69 2.79
N ASN A 37 12.00 -11.95 3.19
CA ASN A 37 11.85 -12.32 4.61
C ASN A 37 13.08 -11.97 5.47
N PHE A 38 14.27 -11.87 4.87
CA PHE A 38 15.48 -11.45 5.58
C PHE A 38 15.37 -10.04 6.20
N ILE A 39 14.46 -9.20 5.71
CA ILE A 39 14.23 -7.85 6.23
C ILE A 39 13.72 -7.92 7.67
N TYR A 40 12.83 -8.87 8.00
CA TYR A 40 12.30 -8.99 9.37
C TYR A 40 13.41 -9.14 10.40
N ASP A 41 14.37 -10.04 10.15
CA ASP A 41 15.50 -10.25 11.06
C ASP A 41 16.38 -9.01 11.18
N ARG A 42 16.59 -8.28 10.08
CA ARG A 42 17.40 -7.06 10.06
C ARG A 42 16.76 -5.92 10.85
N VAL A 43 15.44 -5.79 10.79
CA VAL A 43 14.75 -4.64 11.37
C VAL A 43 14.18 -4.90 12.75
N LYS A 44 14.12 -6.17 13.19
CA LYS A 44 13.51 -6.60 14.46
C LYS A 44 13.88 -5.74 15.67
N SER A 45 15.14 -5.33 15.79
CA SER A 45 15.61 -4.51 16.93
C SER A 45 15.05 -3.09 16.97
N PHE A 46 14.52 -2.59 15.84
CA PHE A 46 13.97 -1.24 15.73
C PHE A 46 12.47 -1.18 15.95
N TYR A 47 11.80 -2.33 16.11
CA TYR A 47 10.37 -2.42 16.36
C TYR A 47 10.09 -2.94 17.77
N SER A 48 9.10 -2.34 18.43
CA SER A 48 8.58 -2.89 19.68
C SER A 48 7.72 -4.12 19.38
N GLN A 49 7.84 -5.15 20.22
CA GLN A 49 7.11 -6.41 20.06
C GLN A 49 5.68 -6.33 20.61
N ASP A 50 5.44 -5.43 21.56
CA ASP A 50 4.28 -5.46 22.45
C ASP A 50 3.70 -4.08 22.73
N ASN A 51 4.35 -2.99 22.29
CA ASN A 51 3.92 -1.63 22.57
C ASN A 51 3.80 -0.77 21.31
N GLY A 52 2.80 0.12 21.32
CA GLY A 52 2.61 1.13 20.29
C GLY A 52 1.65 0.72 19.17
N ARG A 53 1.67 1.52 18.09
CA ARG A 53 0.84 1.27 16.91
C ARG A 53 1.45 0.11 16.12
N PRO A 54 0.64 -0.88 15.68
CA PRO A 54 1.12 -1.93 14.79
C PRO A 54 1.82 -1.33 13.56
N PRO A 55 3.05 -1.77 13.24
CA PRO A 55 3.78 -1.25 12.11
C PRO A 55 3.11 -1.69 10.81
N ILE A 56 3.34 -0.92 9.75
CA ILE A 56 3.13 -1.42 8.38
C ILE A 56 4.13 -2.57 8.17
N ASP A 57 3.70 -3.60 7.45
CA ASP A 57 4.55 -4.75 7.14
C ASP A 57 5.85 -4.27 6.46
N PRO A 58 7.04 -4.59 7.01
CA PRO A 58 8.32 -4.17 6.44
C PRO A 58 8.61 -4.73 5.05
N VAL A 59 7.83 -5.71 4.58
CA VAL A 59 7.94 -6.29 3.22
C VAL A 59 6.81 -5.81 2.29
N MET A 60 6.01 -4.82 2.69
CA MET A 60 4.97 -4.26 1.81
C MET A 60 5.56 -3.56 0.58
N LEU A 61 5.09 -3.93 -0.62
CA LEU A 61 5.44 -3.34 -1.91
C LEU A 61 4.32 -2.47 -2.48
#